data_AF-A0A529MIR2-F1
#
_entry.id   AF-A0A529MIR2-F1
#
_cell.length_a   1.000
_cell.length_b   1.000
_cell.length_c   1.000
_cell.angle_alpha   90.00
_cell.angle_beta   90.00
_cell.angle_gamma   90.00
#
_symmetry.space_group_name_H-M   'P 1'
#
loop_
_entity.id
_entity.type
_entity.pdbx_description
1 polymer ?
#
loop_
_entity_poly.entity_id
_entity_poly.type
_entity_poly.pdbx_seq_one_letter_code
_entity_poly.pdbx_strand_id
1 'polypeptide(L)'
;LLKHWHETNTKAIVERAQRPAATIIMGVLNVFECWADERMFDPRLDFAVREWARRSDDVRRMIDQADDDRLTAIRDMYQRHGFDAENAFIRARVLYYMQIGYYVLDLKEPVEAR
;
A
#
# COMPACT_ATOMS: atom_id res chain seq x y z
N LEU A 1 3.24 8.17 -17.41
CA LEU A 1 2.24 8.10 -16.33
C LEU A 1 2.42 6.85 -15.47
N LEU A 2 2.19 5.63 -15.98
CA LEU A 2 2.24 4.39 -15.17
C LEU A 2 3.57 4.17 -14.46
N LYS A 3 4.71 4.45 -15.11
CA LYS A 3 6.02 4.41 -14.46
C LYS A 3 6.11 5.36 -13.26
N HIS A 4 5.58 6.58 -13.38
CA HIS A 4 5.57 7.55 -12.29
C HIS A 4 4.67 7.08 -11.15
N TRP A 5 3.45 6.62 -11.46
CA TRP A 5 2.56 6.02 -10.46
C TRP A 5 3.23 4.86 -9.71
N HIS A 6 3.95 3.99 -10.41
CA HIS A 6 4.68 2.88 -9.78
C HIS A 6 5.82 3.37 -8.87
N GLU A 7 6.67 4.28 -9.36
CA GLU A 7 7.79 4.84 -8.59
C GLU A 7 7.34 5.69 -7.39
N THR A 8 6.15 6.28 -7.44
CA THR A 8 5.59 7.02 -6.30
C THR A 8 4.89 6.04 -5.35
N ASN A 9 3.80 5.40 -5.80
CA ASN A 9 2.86 4.72 -4.91
C ASN A 9 3.31 3.32 -4.49
N THR A 10 3.96 2.55 -5.38
CA THR A 10 4.40 1.18 -5.06
C THR A 10 5.72 1.18 -4.33
N LYS A 11 6.71 1.86 -4.90
CA LYS A 11 8.07 1.89 -4.35
C LYS A 11 8.10 2.46 -2.94
N ALA A 12 7.35 3.52 -2.65
CA ALA A 12 7.30 4.09 -1.31
C ALA A 12 6.83 3.07 -0.27
N ILE A 13 5.73 2.35 -0.52
CA ILE A 13 5.20 1.34 0.41
C ILE A 13 6.21 0.20 0.62
N VAL A 14 6.78 -0.31 -0.48
CA VAL A 14 7.78 -1.39 -0.42
C VAL A 14 8.99 -0.97 0.40
N GLU A 15 9.54 0.21 0.13
CA GLU A 15 10.69 0.75 0.86
C GLU A 15 10.38 0.93 2.35
N ARG A 16 9.21 1.48 2.71
CA ARG A 16 8.84 1.69 4.12
C ARG A 16 8.63 0.37 4.86
N ALA A 17 7.99 -0.62 4.23
CA ALA A 17 7.81 -1.94 4.83
C ALA A 17 9.15 -2.67 5.07
N GLN A 18 10.17 -2.40 4.23
CA GLN A 18 11.51 -2.98 4.35
C GLN A 18 12.41 -2.27 5.37
N ARG A 19 12.02 -1.10 5.89
CA ARG A 19 12.85 -0.37 6.85
C ARG A 19 13.02 -1.17 8.14
N PRO A 20 14.24 -1.19 8.71
CA PRO A 20 14.45 -1.72 10.05
C PRO A 20 13.54 -0.99 11.06
N ALA A 21 12.84 -1.77 11.87
CA ALA A 21 11.97 -1.27 12.93
C ALA A 21 12.21 -2.10 14.19
N ALA A 22 12.19 -1.46 15.36
CA ALA A 22 12.37 -2.18 16.63
C ALA A 22 11.17 -3.05 17.00
N THR A 23 9.97 -2.68 16.54
CA THR A 23 8.72 -3.39 16.80
C THR A 23 7.83 -3.39 15.56
N ILE A 24 6.87 -4.31 15.51
CA ILE A 24 5.89 -4.34 14.42
C ILE A 24 5.06 -3.05 14.34
N ILE A 25 4.79 -2.41 15.48
CA ILE A 25 4.06 -1.14 15.52
C ILE A 25 4.85 -0.06 14.78
N MET A 26 6.16 0.03 15.01
CA MET A 26 7.02 0.95 14.27
C MET A 26 7.09 0.60 12.78
N GLY A 27 7.12 -0.68 12.42
CA GLY A 27 7.06 -1.13 11.02
C GLY A 27 5.76 -0.68 10.33
N VAL A 28 4.63 -0.87 11.00
CA VAL A 28 3.32 -0.41 10.52
C VAL A 28 3.30 1.12 10.37
N LEU A 29 3.82 1.86 11.35
CA LEU A 29 3.92 3.33 11.28
C LEU A 29 4.76 3.79 10.09
N ASN A 30 5.88 3.12 9.78
CA ASN A 30 6.66 3.42 8.58
C ASN A 30 5.78 3.34 7.31
N VAL A 31 4.93 2.31 7.20
CA VAL A 31 4.01 2.16 6.05
C VAL A 31 2.94 3.26 6.05
N PHE A 32 2.41 3.62 7.22
CA PHE A 32 1.44 4.71 7.35
C PHE A 32 1.98 6.07 6.93
N GLU A 33 3.29 6.32 7.03
CA GLU A 33 3.92 7.54 6.49
C GLU A 33 3.60 7.74 5.01
N CYS A 34 3.49 6.66 4.22
CA CYS A 34 3.12 6.75 2.81
C CYS A 34 1.74 7.37 2.61
N TRP A 35 0.81 7.11 3.52
CA TRP A 35 -0.58 7.54 3.41
C TRP A 35 -0.86 8.88 4.07
N ALA A 36 0.03 9.30 4.98
CA ALA A 36 0.02 10.62 5.60
C ALA A 36 0.68 11.68 4.71
N ASP A 37 1.64 11.31 3.86
CA ASP A 37 2.30 12.20 2.90
C ASP A 37 1.88 11.88 1.45
N GLU A 38 1.02 12.70 0.87
CA GLU A 38 0.53 12.52 -0.51
C GLU A 38 1.64 12.55 -1.57
N ARG A 39 2.84 13.04 -1.23
CA ARG A 39 4.01 12.96 -2.12
C ARG A 39 4.60 11.55 -2.22
N MET A 40 4.29 10.69 -1.25
CA MET A 40 4.72 9.28 -1.20
C MET A 40 3.65 8.33 -1.72
N PHE A 41 2.38 8.69 -1.61
CA PHE A 41 1.29 7.95 -2.24
C PHE A 41 0.22 8.95 -2.68
N ASP A 42 0.05 9.10 -3.99
CA ASP A 42 -1.02 9.94 -4.54
C ASP A 42 -2.30 9.10 -4.69
N PRO A 43 -3.32 9.29 -3.84
CA PRO A 43 -4.53 8.47 -3.89
C PRO A 43 -5.38 8.76 -5.13
N ARG A 44 -5.34 10.00 -5.64
CA ARG A 44 -6.12 10.41 -6.81
C ARG A 44 -5.54 9.79 -8.07
N LEU A 45 -4.21 9.75 -8.17
CA LEU A 45 -3.52 9.05 -9.24
C LEU A 45 -3.75 7.53 -9.17
N ASP A 46 -3.68 6.91 -7.97
CA ASP A 46 -3.97 5.48 -7.82
C ASP A 46 -5.40 5.15 -8.28
N PHE A 47 -6.37 5.97 -7.88
CA PHE A 47 -7.76 5.83 -8.30
C PHE A 47 -7.93 5.95 -9.82
N ALA A 48 -7.33 6.97 -10.44
CA ALA A 48 -7.39 7.16 -11.89
C ALA A 48 -6.78 5.97 -12.66
N VAL A 49 -5.67 5.41 -12.17
CA VAL A 49 -5.03 4.23 -12.77
C VAL A 49 -5.91 2.98 -12.60
N ARG A 50 -6.55 2.80 -11.43
CA ARG A 50 -7.52 1.70 -11.19
C ARG A 50 -8.75 1.80 -12.09
N GLU A 51 -9.29 2.99 -12.30
CA GLU A 51 -10.40 3.20 -13.25
C GLU A 51 -9.97 2.93 -14.69
N TRP A 52 -8.76 3.32 -15.09
CA TRP A 52 -8.22 2.98 -16.40
C TRP A 52 -8.08 1.46 -16.60
N ALA A 53 -7.63 0.72 -15.58
CA ALA A 53 -7.51 -0.73 -15.63
C ALA A 53 -8.83 -1.47 -15.93
N ARG A 54 -9.99 -0.86 -15.67
CA ARG A 54 -11.30 -1.46 -16.00
C ARG A 54 -11.52 -1.62 -17.51
N ARG A 55 -10.74 -0.91 -18.33
CA ARG A 55 -10.82 -0.93 -19.79
C ARG A 55 -9.51 -1.34 -20.47
N SER A 56 -8.50 -1.76 -19.71
CA SER A 56 -7.19 -2.12 -20.26
C SER A 56 -6.55 -3.25 -19.45
N ASP A 57 -6.45 -4.42 -20.06
CA ASP A 57 -5.86 -5.61 -19.44
C ASP A 57 -4.37 -5.41 -19.13
N ASP A 58 -3.65 -4.64 -19.94
CA ASP A 58 -2.24 -4.32 -19.71
C ASP A 58 -2.07 -3.53 -18.42
N VAL A 59 -2.90 -2.50 -18.21
CA VAL A 59 -2.89 -1.70 -16.98
C VAL A 59 -3.37 -2.53 -15.80
N ARG A 60 -4.36 -3.42 -16.00
CA ARG A 60 -4.80 -4.35 -14.95
C ARG A 60 -3.65 -5.21 -14.46
N ARG A 61 -2.87 -5.82 -15.36
CA ARG A 61 -1.70 -6.63 -14.98
C ARG A 61 -0.64 -5.81 -14.22
N MET A 62 -0.45 -4.55 -14.57
CA MET A 62 0.46 -3.66 -13.83
C MET A 62 -0.05 -3.35 -12.41
N ILE A 63 -1.37 -3.21 -12.21
CA ILE A 63 -1.97 -3.06 -10.88
C ILE A 63 -1.83 -4.34 -10.07
N ASP A 64 -2.09 -5.50 -10.69
CA ASP A 64 -1.95 -6.79 -10.02
C ASP A 64 -0.54 -7.00 -9.49
N GLN A 65 0.48 -6.70 -10.32
CA GLN A 65 1.87 -6.80 -9.90
C GLN A 65 2.19 -5.80 -8.77
N ALA A 66 1.76 -4.55 -8.90
CA ALA A 66 1.99 -3.54 -7.88
C ALA A 66 1.35 -3.90 -6.53
N ASP A 67 0.12 -4.41 -6.55
CA ASP A 67 -0.59 -4.83 -5.34
C ASP A 67 0.09 -6.07 -4.71
N ASP A 68 0.58 -7.01 -5.51
CA ASP A 68 1.33 -8.18 -5.03
C ASP A 68 2.69 -7.81 -4.40
N ASP A 69 3.42 -6.88 -5.02
CA ASP A 69 4.69 -6.37 -4.50
C ASP A 69 4.50 -5.68 -3.14
N ARG A 70 3.46 -4.84 -3.02
CA ARG A 70 3.10 -4.15 -1.77
C ARG A 70 2.71 -5.16 -0.68
N LEU A 71 1.83 -6.11 -0.99
CA LEU A 71 1.37 -7.12 -0.05
C LEU A 71 2.51 -8.02 0.41
N THR A 72 3.40 -8.42 -0.50
CA THR A 72 4.60 -9.21 -0.19
C THR A 72 5.51 -8.45 0.76
N ALA A 73 5.80 -7.17 0.49
CA ALA A 73 6.66 -6.37 1.36
C ALA A 73 6.09 -6.22 2.79
N ILE A 74 4.77 -5.98 2.90
CA ILE A 74 4.08 -5.87 4.19
C ILE A 74 4.02 -7.23 4.91
N ARG A 75 3.74 -8.33 4.20
CA ARG A 75 3.77 -9.69 4.76
C ARG A 75 5.15 -9.99 5.34
N ASP A 76 6.20 -9.76 4.57
CA ASP A 76 7.58 -10.04 4.98
C ASP A 76 7.97 -9.17 6.17
N MET A 77 7.44 -7.95 6.28
CA MET A 77 7.57 -7.10 7.47
C MET A 77 7.00 -7.78 8.71
N TYR A 78 5.76 -8.29 8.65
CA TYR A 78 5.20 -9.07 9.77
C TYR A 78 6.05 -10.31 10.09
N GLN A 79 6.52 -11.05 9.08
CA GLN A 79 7.35 -12.23 9.31
C GLN A 79 8.67 -11.91 10.02
N ARG A 80 9.33 -10.80 9.66
CA ARG A 80 10.54 -10.30 10.37
C ARG A 80 10.29 -10.02 11.85
N HIS A 81 9.05 -9.79 12.24
CA HIS A 81 8.62 -9.57 13.63
C HIS A 81 8.04 -10.83 14.30
N GLY A 82 8.27 -12.02 13.75
CA GLY A 82 7.96 -13.30 14.40
C GLY A 82 6.53 -13.82 14.17
N PHE A 83 5.77 -13.21 13.25
CA PHE A 83 4.46 -13.74 12.85
C PHE A 83 4.65 -14.93 11.91
N ASP A 84 3.86 -16.00 12.08
CA ASP A 84 3.83 -17.09 11.12
C ASP A 84 3.29 -16.64 9.75
N ALA A 85 3.46 -17.50 8.74
CA ALA A 85 3.10 -17.16 7.36
C ALA A 85 1.61 -16.82 7.18
N GLU A 86 0.72 -17.52 7.87
CA GLU A 86 -0.73 -17.32 7.76
C GLU A 86 -1.13 -15.99 8.41
N ASN A 87 -0.70 -15.75 9.65
CA ASN A 87 -0.96 -14.52 10.37
C ASN A 87 -0.36 -13.29 9.68
N ALA A 88 0.87 -13.40 9.16
CA ALA A 88 1.50 -12.33 8.39
C ALA A 88 0.73 -12.00 7.11
N PHE A 89 0.29 -13.04 6.38
CA PHE A 89 -0.50 -12.88 5.16
C PHE A 89 -1.85 -12.21 5.43
N ILE A 90 -2.59 -12.68 6.44
CA ILE A 90 -3.89 -12.10 6.81
C ILE A 90 -3.73 -10.63 7.21
N ARG A 91 -2.76 -10.31 8.07
CA ARG A 91 -2.54 -8.95 8.56
C ARG A 91 -2.08 -7.99 7.46
N ALA A 92 -1.22 -8.44 6.54
CA ALA A 92 -0.82 -7.63 5.39
C ALA A 92 -2.03 -7.24 4.53
N ARG A 93 -2.95 -8.17 4.26
CA ARG A 93 -4.17 -7.90 3.50
C ARG A 93 -5.11 -6.97 4.25
N VAL A 94 -5.31 -7.17 5.56
CA VAL A 94 -6.15 -6.28 6.38
C VAL A 94 -5.60 -4.86 6.34
N LEU A 95 -4.31 -4.68 6.62
CA LEU A 95 -3.67 -3.36 6.61
C LEU A 95 -3.79 -2.68 5.24
N TYR A 96 -3.47 -3.41 4.17
CA TYR A 96 -3.43 -2.86 2.83
C TYR A 96 -4.82 -2.53 2.27
N TYR A 97 -5.74 -3.49 2.31
CA TYR A 97 -7.07 -3.32 1.70
C TYR A 97 -7.98 -2.40 2.51
N MET A 98 -7.79 -2.30 3.83
CA MET A 98 -8.48 -1.27 4.62
C MET A 98 -8.13 0.10 4.04
N GLN A 99 -6.84 0.41 3.88
CA GLN A 99 -6.44 1.74 3.43
C GLN A 99 -6.84 2.02 1.97
N ILE A 100 -6.62 1.07 1.05
CA ILE A 100 -7.04 1.25 -0.34
C ILE A 100 -8.57 1.41 -0.43
N GLY A 101 -9.32 0.66 0.38
CA GLY A 101 -10.77 0.79 0.46
C GLY A 101 -11.23 2.19 0.84
N TYR A 102 -10.58 2.83 1.82
CA TYR A 102 -10.84 4.22 2.20
C TYR A 102 -10.69 5.19 1.02
N TYR A 103 -9.64 5.04 0.22
CA TYR A 103 -9.39 5.91 -0.93
C TYR A 103 -10.34 5.65 -2.11
N VAL A 104 -10.70 4.38 -2.35
CA VAL A 104 -11.66 4.03 -3.42
C VAL A 104 -13.05 4.57 -3.11
N LEU A 105 -13.43 4.63 -1.84
CA LEU A 105 -14.72 5.17 -1.41
C LEU A 105 -14.77 6.72 -1.40
N ASP A 106 -13.66 7.40 -1.72
CA ASP A 106 -13.50 8.87 -1.64
C ASP A 106 -14.05 9.45 -0.32
N LEU A 107 -13.79 8.76 0.80
CA LEU A 107 -14.22 9.22 2.12
C LEU A 107 -13.47 10.49 2.47
N LYS A 108 -14.16 11.64 2.42
CA LYS A 108 -13.62 12.94 2.81
C LYS A 108 -13.69 13.10 4.33
N GLU A 109 -12.80 12.43 5.03
CA GLU A 109 -12.56 12.70 6.44
C GLU A 109 -11.49 13.79 6.59
N PRO A 110 -11.73 14.82 7.44
CA PRO A 110 -10.67 15.77 7.80
C PRO A 110 -9.49 15.01 8.41
N VAL A 111 -8.27 15.53 8.25
CA VAL A 111 -7.04 14.86 8.73
C VAL A 111 -7.10 14.58 10.23
N GLU A 112 -7.82 15.40 10.99
CA GLU A 112 -8.06 15.24 12.42
C GLU A 112 -8.94 14.04 12.78
N ALA A 113 -9.65 13.45 11.81
CA ALA A 113 -10.55 12.31 11.99
C ALA A 113 -9.96 10.97 11.47
N ARG A 114 -8.75 10.99 10.87
CA ARG A 114 -8.04 9.80 10.35
C ARG A 114 -6.99 9.25 11.30
#